data_AF-A0A936WHN4-F1
#
_entry.id   AF-A0A936WHN4-F1
#
_cell.length_a   1.000
_cell.length_b   1.000
_cell.length_c   1.000
_cell.angle_alpha   90.00
_cell.angle_beta   90.00
_cell.angle_gamma   90.00
#
_symmetry.space_group_name_H-M   'P 1'
#
loop_
_entity.id
_entity.type
_entity.pdbx_description
1 polymer ?
#
loop_
_entity_poly.entity_id
_entity_poly.type
_entity_poly.pdbx_seq_one_letter_code
_entity_poly.pdbx_strand_id
1 'polypeptide(L)'
;MLSHHTAERPVKIVLSEVALLGDLFLPDAPTGLVLFVHGSGSGRHSPRHRKVSEALTDAGVAALLFDLLTPSESVEDRWRGHLSFDIPFLAARLMGVLDWAVQSPVTGNLGIGLFGASTGAAAALRTAAERPLEVQAVVSRGGRPDLAGDCLSRVIAPTLLIVGEKDVSVIEKNRQAAPHLAGENALHIVPGATHLFPEPGALEEVGRAAADWFSRYLQRNRPSSVSSSR
;
A
#
# COMPACT_ATOMS: atom_id res chain seq x y z
N MET A 1 14.79 -1.00 -26.12
CA MET A 1 14.06 -1.10 -24.84
C MET A 1 13.70 -2.57 -24.67
N LEU A 2 14.30 -3.25 -23.70
CA LEU A 2 13.89 -4.61 -23.35
C LEU A 2 12.47 -4.51 -22.79
N SER A 3 11.50 -5.14 -23.42
CA SER A 3 10.15 -5.27 -22.88
C SER A 3 10.24 -6.16 -21.64
N HIS A 4 10.20 -5.56 -20.46
CA HIS A 4 10.07 -6.31 -19.22
C HIS A 4 8.68 -6.95 -19.21
N HIS A 5 8.63 -8.29 -19.25
CA HIS A 5 7.36 -9.01 -19.15
C HIS A 5 6.94 -9.07 -17.68
N THR A 6 5.93 -8.29 -17.31
CA THR A 6 5.28 -8.42 -16.01
C THR A 6 4.19 -9.47 -16.09
N ALA A 7 4.32 -10.57 -15.34
CA ALA A 7 3.28 -11.59 -15.27
C ALA A 7 2.20 -11.17 -14.26
N GLU A 8 0.95 -11.05 -14.71
CA GLU A 8 -0.21 -10.94 -13.84
C GLU A 8 -0.69 -12.35 -13.44
N ARG A 9 -0.84 -12.58 -12.14
CA ARG A 9 -1.29 -13.87 -11.59
C ARG A 9 -2.43 -13.64 -10.60
N PRO A 10 -3.64 -14.17 -10.85
CA PRO A 10 -4.67 -14.16 -9.83
C PRO A 10 -4.23 -15.05 -8.65
N VAL A 11 -4.42 -14.55 -7.44
CA VAL A 11 -4.06 -15.23 -6.19
C VAL A 11 -5.25 -15.25 -5.23
N LYS A 12 -5.35 -16.34 -4.47
CA LYS A 12 -6.26 -16.46 -3.33
C LYS A 12 -5.43 -16.32 -2.07
N ILE A 13 -5.67 -15.23 -1.33
CA ILE A 13 -4.97 -14.92 -0.07
C ILE A 13 -5.79 -15.58 1.03
N VAL A 14 -5.28 -16.68 1.59
CA VAL A 14 -5.98 -17.43 2.66
C VAL A 14 -5.54 -16.86 4.00
N LEU A 15 -6.48 -16.26 4.73
CA LEU A 15 -6.32 -15.85 6.12
C LEU A 15 -6.96 -16.89 7.04
N SER A 16 -6.86 -16.70 8.36
CA SER A 16 -7.38 -17.64 9.36
C SER A 16 -8.87 -17.99 9.18
N GLU A 17 -9.71 -17.00 8.88
CA GLU A 17 -11.17 -17.18 8.81
C GLU A 17 -11.77 -16.89 7.42
N VAL A 18 -11.02 -16.19 6.56
CA VAL A 18 -11.53 -15.69 5.28
C VAL A 18 -10.51 -15.89 4.16
N ALA A 19 -11.00 -15.95 2.92
CA ALA A 19 -10.15 -15.94 1.75
C ALA A 19 -10.47 -14.76 0.84
N LEU A 20 -9.42 -14.15 0.33
CA LEU A 20 -9.45 -12.86 -0.33
C LEU A 20 -8.93 -13.03 -1.74
N LEU A 21 -9.39 -12.18 -2.64
CA LEU A 21 -8.96 -12.19 -4.03
C LEU A 21 -7.95 -11.09 -4.26
N GLY A 22 -6.86 -11.43 -4.95
CA GLY A 22 -5.88 -10.47 -5.41
C GLY A 22 -5.28 -10.83 -6.75
N ASP A 23 -4.62 -9.86 -7.35
CA ASP A 23 -3.88 -9.93 -8.60
C ASP A 23 -2.44 -9.53 -8.29
N LEU A 24 -1.53 -10.48 -8.47
CA LEU A 24 -0.10 -10.33 -8.20
C LEU A 24 0.64 -10.07 -9.51
N PHE A 25 1.29 -8.92 -9.59
CA PHE A 25 2.11 -8.48 -10.72
C PHE A 25 3.59 -8.69 -10.37
N LEU A 26 4.25 -9.57 -11.11
CA LEU A 26 5.64 -9.97 -10.87
C LEU A 26 6.51 -9.62 -12.07
N PRO A 27 7.45 -8.65 -11.94
CA PRO A 27 8.56 -8.51 -12.88
C PRO A 27 9.54 -9.68 -12.72
N ASP A 28 10.43 -9.89 -13.69
CA ASP A 28 11.36 -11.03 -13.72
C ASP A 28 12.30 -11.10 -12.50
N ALA A 29 12.74 -9.94 -12.00
CA ALA A 29 13.67 -9.83 -10.88
C ALA A 29 13.18 -8.78 -9.86
N PRO A 30 12.15 -9.11 -9.06
CA PRO A 30 11.54 -8.14 -8.16
C PRO A 30 12.51 -7.75 -7.04
N THR A 31 12.62 -6.45 -6.78
CA THR A 31 13.45 -5.87 -5.70
C THR A 31 12.68 -5.73 -4.40
N GLY A 32 11.36 -5.59 -4.48
CA GLY A 32 10.43 -5.49 -3.36
C GLY A 32 9.00 -5.84 -3.78
N LEU A 33 8.08 -5.85 -2.82
CA LEU A 33 6.64 -6.04 -3.03
C LEU A 33 5.86 -4.88 -2.41
N VAL A 34 4.90 -4.34 -3.14
CA VAL A 34 3.97 -3.32 -2.64
C VAL A 34 2.56 -3.89 -2.53
N LEU A 35 1.97 -3.80 -1.35
CA LEU A 35 0.58 -4.18 -1.09
C LEU A 35 -0.32 -2.95 -1.29
N PHE A 36 -1.27 -3.03 -2.24
CA PHE A 36 -2.18 -1.93 -2.55
C PHE A 36 -3.44 -1.99 -1.69
N VAL A 37 -3.56 -1.04 -0.78
CA VAL A 37 -4.65 -0.90 0.19
C VAL A 37 -5.65 0.12 -0.36
N HIS A 38 -6.75 -0.38 -0.93
CA HIS A 38 -7.77 0.47 -1.53
C HIS A 38 -8.61 1.22 -0.49
N GLY A 39 -9.15 2.36 -0.90
CA GLY A 39 -10.15 3.09 -0.10
C GLY A 39 -11.55 2.49 -0.25
N SER A 40 -12.49 3.05 0.52
CA SER A 40 -13.90 2.66 0.53
C SER A 40 -14.52 2.70 -0.87
N GLY A 41 -15.30 1.66 -1.22
CA GLY A 41 -15.97 1.55 -2.53
C GLY A 41 -15.04 1.27 -3.72
N SER A 42 -13.76 1.00 -3.46
CA SER A 42 -12.78 0.56 -4.48
C SER A 42 -12.38 -0.90 -4.25
N GLY A 43 -11.44 -1.41 -5.05
CA GLY A 43 -11.02 -2.80 -5.02
C GLY A 43 -9.83 -3.07 -5.93
N ARG A 44 -9.46 -4.34 -6.09
CA ARG A 44 -8.29 -4.78 -6.87
C ARG A 44 -8.33 -4.39 -8.35
N HIS A 45 -9.53 -4.19 -8.92
CA HIS A 45 -9.70 -3.73 -10.31
C HIS A 45 -9.69 -2.21 -10.47
N SER A 46 -9.32 -1.43 -9.45
CA SER A 46 -9.25 0.03 -9.52
C SER A 46 -8.30 0.49 -10.64
N PRO A 47 -8.79 1.22 -11.67
CA PRO A 47 -7.94 1.69 -12.76
C PRO A 47 -6.79 2.56 -12.27
N ARG A 48 -7.03 3.34 -11.21
CA ARG A 48 -6.03 4.20 -10.57
C ARG A 48 -4.90 3.39 -9.94
N HIS A 49 -5.22 2.29 -9.25
CA HIS A 49 -4.19 1.46 -8.64
C HIS A 49 -3.43 0.67 -9.70
N ARG A 50 -4.12 0.17 -10.74
CA ARG A 50 -3.46 -0.53 -11.85
C ARG A 50 -2.45 0.37 -12.57
N LYS A 51 -2.82 1.64 -12.83
CA LYS A 51 -1.92 2.63 -13.42
C LYS A 51 -0.66 2.88 -12.57
N VAL A 52 -0.82 2.96 -11.25
CA VAL A 52 0.32 3.13 -10.33
C VAL A 52 1.15 1.85 -10.25
N SER A 53 0.52 0.67 -10.23
CA SER A 53 1.26 -0.60 -10.19
C SER A 53 2.06 -0.85 -11.46
N GLU A 54 1.58 -0.42 -12.62
CA GLU A 54 2.36 -0.45 -13.88
C GLU A 54 3.69 0.29 -13.70
N ALA A 55 3.65 1.53 -13.18
CA ALA A 55 4.87 2.31 -12.92
C ALA A 55 5.82 1.63 -11.91
N LEU A 56 5.28 0.96 -10.88
CA LEU A 56 6.09 0.19 -9.94
C LEU A 56 6.74 -1.03 -10.62
N THR A 57 5.98 -1.76 -11.43
CA THR A 57 6.47 -2.95 -12.11
C THR A 57 7.51 -2.62 -13.18
N ASP A 58 7.36 -1.49 -13.87
CA ASP A 58 8.36 -0.94 -14.80
C ASP A 58 9.66 -0.57 -14.07
N ALA A 59 9.57 -0.18 -12.80
CA ALA A 59 10.71 0.06 -11.92
C ALA A 59 11.26 -1.22 -11.24
N GLY A 60 10.74 -2.40 -11.59
CA GLY A 60 11.19 -3.68 -11.02
C GLY A 60 10.63 -4.01 -9.64
N VAL A 61 9.59 -3.31 -9.18
CA VAL A 61 8.90 -3.57 -7.90
C VAL A 61 7.63 -4.38 -8.15
N ALA A 62 7.46 -5.51 -7.45
CA ALA A 62 6.24 -6.30 -7.56
C ALA A 62 5.05 -5.58 -6.89
N ALA A 63 3.84 -5.86 -7.36
CA ALA A 63 2.62 -5.26 -6.82
C ALA A 63 1.56 -6.33 -6.54
N LEU A 64 0.93 -6.28 -5.37
CA LEU A 64 -0.25 -7.07 -5.04
C LEU A 64 -1.46 -6.14 -4.88
N LEU A 65 -2.40 -6.22 -5.81
CA LEU A 65 -3.69 -5.55 -5.73
C LEU A 65 -4.71 -6.56 -5.22
N PHE A 66 -5.41 -6.26 -4.13
CA PHE A 66 -6.35 -7.20 -3.52
C PHE A 66 -7.56 -6.47 -2.96
N ASP A 67 -8.68 -7.16 -2.80
CA ASP A 67 -9.86 -6.60 -2.13
C ASP A 67 -9.73 -6.81 -0.64
N LEU A 68 -9.99 -5.80 0.20
CA LEU A 68 -10.01 -5.84 1.68
C LEU A 68 -11.26 -6.50 2.27
N LEU A 69 -12.31 -6.64 1.47
CA LEU A 69 -13.53 -7.32 1.85
C LEU A 69 -13.70 -8.57 0.98
N THR A 70 -14.28 -9.61 1.56
CA THR A 70 -14.82 -10.72 0.80
C THR A 70 -15.98 -10.25 -0.09
N PRO A 71 -16.38 -11.02 -1.11
CA PRO A 71 -17.55 -10.67 -1.92
C PRO A 71 -18.83 -10.51 -1.10
N SER A 72 -19.05 -11.35 -0.08
CA SER A 72 -20.21 -11.27 0.82
C SER A 72 -20.19 -10.00 1.67
N GLU A 73 -19.05 -9.69 2.31
CA GLU A 73 -18.88 -8.46 3.10
C GLU A 73 -19.07 -7.22 2.22
N SER A 74 -18.55 -7.23 0.98
CA SER A 74 -18.67 -6.11 0.05
C SER A 74 -20.13 -5.82 -0.34
N VAL A 75 -20.97 -6.85 -0.47
CA VAL A 75 -22.40 -6.69 -0.77
C VAL A 75 -23.13 -6.06 0.41
N GLU A 76 -22.85 -6.53 1.62
CA GLU A 76 -23.44 -5.99 2.85
C GLU A 76 -22.99 -4.54 3.12
N ASP A 77 -21.69 -4.29 2.97
CA ASP A 77 -21.08 -3.02 3.28
C ASP A 77 -21.49 -1.91 2.31
N ARG A 78 -21.88 -2.25 1.08
CA ARG A 78 -22.43 -1.28 0.11
C ARG A 78 -23.59 -0.46 0.69
N TRP A 79 -24.39 -1.06 1.58
CA TRP A 79 -25.55 -0.41 2.19
C TRP A 79 -25.25 0.14 3.58
N ARG A 80 -24.39 -0.52 4.34
CA ARG A 80 -24.12 -0.19 5.75
C ARG A 80 -22.91 0.73 5.95
N GLY A 81 -21.88 0.61 5.10
CA GLY A 81 -20.62 1.34 5.19
C GLY A 81 -19.76 1.03 6.43
N HIS A 82 -20.21 0.16 7.33
CA HIS A 82 -19.57 -0.10 8.61
C HIS A 82 -18.15 -0.70 8.52
N LEU A 83 -17.82 -1.47 7.47
CA LEU A 83 -16.51 -2.12 7.32
C LEU A 83 -15.53 -1.24 6.56
N SER A 84 -15.95 -0.61 5.46
CA SER A 84 -15.06 0.25 4.64
C SER A 84 -14.56 1.50 5.36
N PHE A 85 -15.12 1.85 6.52
CA PHE A 85 -14.69 2.97 7.36
C PHE A 85 -14.12 2.52 8.71
N ASP A 86 -14.13 1.22 9.02
CA ASP A 86 -13.52 0.66 10.23
C ASP A 86 -12.02 0.43 10.01
N ILE A 87 -11.23 1.45 10.31
CA ILE A 87 -9.76 1.41 10.20
C ILE A 87 -9.13 0.25 11.00
N PRO A 88 -9.52 -0.02 12.27
CA PRO A 88 -9.11 -1.24 12.97
C PRO A 88 -9.32 -2.53 12.18
N PHE A 89 -10.53 -2.74 11.66
CA PHE A 89 -10.87 -3.92 10.90
C PHE A 89 -10.01 -4.02 9.63
N LEU A 90 -9.90 -2.94 8.85
CA LEU A 90 -9.11 -2.92 7.62
C LEU A 90 -7.61 -3.17 7.88
N ALA A 91 -7.06 -2.64 8.97
CA ALA A 91 -5.68 -2.86 9.37
C ALA A 91 -5.44 -4.32 9.81
N ALA A 92 -6.37 -4.93 10.55
CA ALA A 92 -6.30 -6.35 10.90
C ALA A 92 -6.29 -7.24 9.65
N ARG A 93 -7.14 -6.89 8.69
CA ARG A 93 -7.25 -7.56 7.40
C ARG A 93 -5.95 -7.43 6.59
N LEU A 94 -5.35 -6.25 6.58
CA LEU A 94 -4.07 -5.99 5.93
C LEU A 94 -2.90 -6.73 6.60
N MET A 95 -2.88 -6.83 7.93
CA MET A 95 -1.87 -7.64 8.63
C MET A 95 -1.93 -9.11 8.23
N GLY A 96 -3.12 -9.69 8.06
CA GLY A 96 -3.24 -11.06 7.54
C GLY A 96 -2.67 -11.20 6.12
N VAL A 97 -2.89 -10.20 5.26
CA VAL A 97 -2.31 -10.19 3.90
C VAL A 97 -0.79 -10.07 3.94
N LEU A 98 -0.26 -9.26 4.86
CA LEU A 98 1.18 -9.13 5.09
C LEU A 98 1.77 -10.48 5.54
N ASP A 99 1.15 -11.14 6.52
CA ASP A 99 1.58 -12.45 7.02
C ASP A 99 1.58 -13.50 5.89
N TRP A 100 0.56 -13.50 5.01
CA TRP A 100 0.51 -14.34 3.82
C TRP A 100 1.65 -14.03 2.84
N ALA A 101 1.95 -12.75 2.61
CA ALA A 101 3.00 -12.33 1.68
C ALA A 101 4.41 -12.70 2.19
N VAL A 102 4.64 -12.61 3.50
CA VAL A 102 5.90 -13.01 4.15
C VAL A 102 6.11 -14.52 4.11
N GLN A 103 5.04 -15.31 4.25
CA GLN A 103 5.12 -16.78 4.25
C GLN A 103 5.15 -17.40 2.83
N SER A 104 4.79 -16.63 1.81
CA SER A 104 4.74 -17.09 0.42
C SER A 104 6.15 -17.40 -0.12
N PRO A 105 6.38 -18.58 -0.74
CA PRO A 105 7.65 -18.90 -1.40
C PRO A 105 8.03 -17.92 -2.53
N VAL A 106 7.04 -17.20 -3.09
CA VAL A 106 7.23 -16.27 -4.20
C VAL A 106 7.65 -14.89 -3.72
N THR A 107 7.15 -14.45 -2.56
CA THR A 107 7.30 -13.06 -2.10
C THR A 107 8.02 -12.92 -0.75
N GLY A 108 8.22 -14.00 0.00
CA GLY A 108 8.70 -13.95 1.38
C GLY A 108 10.12 -13.42 1.58
N ASN A 109 10.93 -13.36 0.51
CA ASN A 109 12.25 -12.75 0.54
C ASN A 109 12.27 -11.28 0.06
N LEU A 110 11.13 -10.71 -0.32
CA LEU A 110 11.01 -9.32 -0.76
C LEU A 110 10.77 -8.41 0.43
N GLY A 111 11.39 -7.24 0.41
CA GLY A 111 11.01 -6.14 1.31
C GLY A 111 9.59 -5.69 0.97
N ILE A 112 8.76 -5.45 1.98
CA ILE A 112 7.34 -5.14 1.78
C ILE A 112 7.07 -3.66 2.06
N GLY A 113 6.44 -3.01 1.10
CA GLY A 113 5.88 -1.66 1.21
C GLY A 113 4.36 -1.67 1.16
N LEU A 114 3.74 -0.62 1.70
CA LEU A 114 2.29 -0.43 1.67
C LEU A 114 1.94 0.81 0.86
N PHE A 115 1.06 0.66 -0.13
CA PHE A 115 0.48 1.79 -0.86
C PHE A 115 -1.00 1.93 -0.46
N GLY A 116 -1.31 2.92 0.35
CA GLY A 116 -2.66 3.18 0.83
C GLY A 116 -3.33 4.37 0.15
N ALA A 117 -4.59 4.21 -0.21
CA ALA A 117 -5.38 5.25 -0.85
C ALA A 117 -6.59 5.64 0.00
N SER A 118 -6.84 6.95 0.16
CA SER A 118 -7.97 7.45 0.95
C SER A 118 -8.00 6.83 2.37
N THR A 119 -9.08 6.15 2.78
CA THR A 119 -9.19 5.41 4.05
C THR A 119 -8.18 4.26 4.17
N GLY A 120 -7.80 3.63 3.05
CA GLY A 120 -6.77 2.61 3.01
C GLY A 120 -5.40 3.12 3.46
N ALA A 121 -5.13 4.43 3.37
CA ALA A 121 -3.91 5.02 3.92
C ALA A 121 -3.84 4.96 5.44
N ALA A 122 -4.96 5.18 6.13
CA ALA A 122 -5.02 5.06 7.58
C ALA A 122 -4.81 3.61 8.04
N ALA A 123 -5.41 2.65 7.32
CA ALA A 123 -5.19 1.23 7.57
C ALA A 123 -3.72 0.82 7.32
N ALA A 124 -3.11 1.31 6.23
CA ALA A 124 -1.70 1.07 5.94
C ALA A 124 -0.75 1.61 7.03
N LEU A 125 -0.98 2.84 7.48
CA LEU A 125 -0.20 3.46 8.56
C LEU A 125 -0.36 2.70 9.88
N ARG A 126 -1.59 2.30 10.21
CA ARG A 126 -1.84 1.49 11.40
C ARG A 126 -1.13 0.13 11.32
N THR A 127 -1.20 -0.56 10.19
CA THR A 127 -0.45 -1.81 9.99
C THR A 127 1.05 -1.58 10.13
N ALA A 128 1.60 -0.50 9.56
CA ALA A 128 3.03 -0.17 9.70
C ALA A 128 3.45 0.10 11.16
N ALA A 129 2.57 0.72 11.96
CA ALA A 129 2.79 0.91 13.39
C ALA A 129 2.74 -0.40 14.20
N GLU A 130 1.95 -1.38 13.76
CA GLU A 130 1.78 -2.68 14.43
C GLU A 130 2.77 -3.76 13.94
N ARG A 131 3.39 -3.55 12.77
CA ARG A 131 4.36 -4.45 12.12
C ARG A 131 5.62 -3.69 11.66
N PRO A 132 6.36 -3.04 12.59
CA PRO A 132 7.45 -2.14 12.26
C PRO A 132 8.70 -2.84 11.68
N LEU A 133 8.81 -4.17 11.82
CA LEU A 133 9.94 -4.94 11.28
C LEU A 133 9.66 -5.49 9.88
N GLU A 134 8.38 -5.70 9.55
CA GLU A 134 7.94 -6.28 8.29
C GLU A 134 7.63 -5.21 7.22
N VAL A 135 7.18 -4.02 7.64
CA VAL A 135 6.85 -2.90 6.73
C VAL A 135 8.03 -1.96 6.59
N GLN A 136 8.61 -1.92 5.39
CA GLN A 136 9.81 -1.12 5.11
C GLN A 136 9.52 0.29 4.59
N ALA A 137 8.35 0.53 3.99
CA ALA A 137 7.96 1.86 3.48
C ALA A 137 6.45 1.98 3.31
N VAL A 138 5.93 3.20 3.41
CA VAL A 138 4.52 3.52 3.18
C VAL A 138 4.38 4.65 2.18
N VAL A 139 3.41 4.55 1.27
CA VAL A 139 2.93 5.66 0.44
C VAL A 139 1.45 5.85 0.69
N SER A 140 1.04 7.08 1.00
CA SER A 140 -0.34 7.50 1.24
C SER A 140 -0.80 8.42 0.12
N ARG A 141 -1.71 7.98 -0.76
CA ARG A 141 -2.19 8.76 -1.91
C ARG A 141 -3.59 9.32 -1.69
N GLY A 142 -3.69 10.65 -1.62
CA GLY A 142 -4.94 11.35 -1.27
C GLY A 142 -5.51 10.83 0.05
N GLY A 143 -4.62 10.38 0.94
CA GLY A 143 -4.97 9.63 2.13
C GLY A 143 -5.44 10.52 3.28
N ARG A 144 -6.06 9.87 4.26
CA ARG A 144 -6.48 10.47 5.54
C ARG A 144 -5.62 9.94 6.67
N PRO A 145 -4.30 10.27 6.72
CA PRO A 145 -3.41 9.77 7.76
C PRO A 145 -3.85 10.19 9.17
N ASP A 146 -4.59 11.29 9.28
CA ASP A 146 -5.23 11.76 10.50
C ASP A 146 -6.17 10.71 11.14
N LEU A 147 -6.78 9.83 10.34
CA LEU A 147 -7.64 8.75 10.84
C LEU A 147 -6.87 7.59 11.49
N ALA A 148 -5.54 7.56 11.35
CA ALA A 148 -4.70 6.60 12.07
C ALA A 148 -4.53 6.96 13.55
N GLY A 149 -4.82 8.22 13.94
CA GLY A 149 -4.77 8.68 15.33
C GLY A 149 -3.40 8.48 15.98
N ASP A 150 -3.38 8.09 17.25
CA ASP A 150 -2.18 8.00 18.08
C ASP A 150 -1.15 6.96 17.60
N CYS A 151 -1.50 6.07 16.66
CA CYS A 151 -0.52 5.12 16.14
C CYS A 151 0.52 5.74 15.21
N LEU A 152 0.29 6.97 14.71
CA LEU A 152 1.25 7.69 13.86
C LEU A 152 2.63 7.79 14.52
N SER A 153 2.68 8.01 15.84
CA SER A 153 3.94 8.13 16.60
C SER A 153 4.70 6.80 16.76
N ARG A 154 4.15 5.69 16.26
CA ARG A 154 4.81 4.38 16.19
C ARG A 154 5.17 3.97 14.76
N VAL A 155 4.78 4.75 13.76
CA VAL A 155 5.14 4.48 12.35
C VAL A 155 6.59 4.90 12.13
N ILE A 156 7.50 3.93 12.21
CA ILE A 156 8.93 4.13 11.92
C ILE A 156 9.26 3.98 10.44
N ALA A 157 8.39 3.31 9.67
CA ALA A 157 8.58 3.09 8.24
C ALA A 157 8.58 4.43 7.48
N PRO A 158 9.58 4.70 6.63
CA PRO A 158 9.62 5.88 5.78
C PRO A 158 8.32 6.08 5.00
N THR A 159 7.69 7.23 5.19
CA THR A 159 6.33 7.50 4.69
C THR A 159 6.29 8.67 3.71
N LEU A 160 5.82 8.42 2.49
CA LEU A 160 5.50 9.47 1.51
C LEU A 160 4.00 9.77 1.53
N LEU A 161 3.65 11.03 1.79
CA LEU A 161 2.30 11.55 1.69
C LEU A 161 2.13 12.25 0.34
N ILE A 162 1.27 11.74 -0.54
CA ILE A 162 0.98 12.32 -1.87
C ILE A 162 -0.41 12.92 -1.87
N VAL A 163 -0.54 14.21 -2.19
CA VAL A 163 -1.80 14.95 -2.20
C VAL A 163 -1.95 15.77 -3.47
N GLY A 164 -3.16 15.97 -3.97
CA GLY A 164 -3.43 16.86 -5.10
C GLY A 164 -3.50 18.31 -4.65
N GLU A 165 -2.90 19.23 -5.41
CA GLU A 165 -2.84 20.68 -5.08
C GLU A 165 -4.23 21.30 -4.83
N LYS A 166 -5.26 20.85 -5.58
CA LYS A 166 -6.63 21.35 -5.46
C LYS A 166 -7.41 20.71 -4.31
N ASP A 167 -6.85 19.70 -3.64
CA ASP A 167 -7.46 19.06 -2.48
C ASP A 167 -6.95 19.69 -1.17
N VAL A 168 -7.24 20.98 -1.01
CA VAL A 168 -6.75 21.82 0.09
C VAL A 168 -7.09 21.21 1.46
N SER A 169 -8.27 20.59 1.59
CA SER A 169 -8.70 19.96 2.83
C SER A 169 -7.86 18.73 3.20
N VAL A 170 -7.40 17.96 2.22
CA VAL A 170 -6.53 16.79 2.47
C VAL A 170 -5.08 17.23 2.64
N ILE A 171 -4.62 18.29 1.97
CA ILE A 171 -3.29 18.89 2.21
C ILE A 171 -3.14 19.26 3.68
N GLU A 172 -4.12 19.98 4.24
CA GLU A 172 -4.06 20.44 5.63
C GLU A 172 -4.00 19.26 6.61
N LYS A 173 -4.84 18.25 6.40
CA LYS A 173 -4.83 17.03 7.23
C LYS A 173 -3.50 16.27 7.16
N ASN A 174 -2.88 16.20 5.98
CA ASN A 174 -1.58 15.56 5.83
C ASN A 174 -0.46 16.39 6.48
N ARG A 175 -0.51 17.72 6.39
CA ARG A 175 0.42 18.61 7.11
C ARG A 175 0.30 18.50 8.62
N GLN A 176 -0.91 18.32 9.14
CA GLN A 176 -1.15 18.10 10.58
C GLN A 176 -0.68 16.73 11.04
N ALA A 177 -0.85 15.69 10.21
CA ALA A 177 -0.44 14.33 10.56
C ALA A 177 1.08 14.09 10.46
N ALA A 178 1.75 14.71 9.47
CA ALA A 178 3.17 14.45 9.17
C ALA A 178 4.13 14.61 10.38
N PRO A 179 4.01 15.65 11.23
CA PRO A 179 4.85 15.80 12.42
C PRO A 179 4.67 14.71 13.47
N HIS A 180 3.57 13.96 13.43
CA HIS A 180 3.30 12.87 14.37
C HIS A 180 3.91 11.54 13.92
N LEU A 181 4.43 11.43 12.69
CA LEU A 181 5.12 10.23 12.21
C LEU A 181 6.50 10.14 12.87
N ALA A 182 6.83 8.97 13.42
CA ALA A 182 8.13 8.75 14.06
C ALA A 182 9.28 8.57 13.05
N GLY A 183 8.99 8.01 11.88
CA GLY A 183 9.95 7.79 10.80
C GLY A 183 10.14 9.00 9.86
N GLU A 184 11.13 8.90 8.97
CA GLU A 184 11.32 9.86 7.88
C GLU A 184 10.03 10.00 7.07
N ASN A 185 9.63 11.23 6.79
CA ASN A 185 8.46 11.48 5.97
C ASN A 185 8.64 12.66 5.03
N ALA A 186 7.88 12.63 3.94
CA ALA A 186 7.83 13.70 2.95
C ALA A 186 6.40 13.93 2.50
N LEU A 187 6.06 15.19 2.21
CA LEU A 187 4.81 15.60 1.59
C LEU A 187 5.07 16.01 0.13
N HIS A 188 4.46 15.28 -0.81
CA HIS A 188 4.52 15.57 -2.23
C HIS A 188 3.16 16.07 -2.72
N ILE A 189 3.13 17.30 -3.24
CA ILE A 189 1.92 17.93 -3.77
C ILE A 189 1.96 17.84 -5.30
N VAL A 190 0.95 17.20 -5.89
CA VAL A 190 0.82 17.06 -7.34
C VAL A 190 0.11 18.30 -7.90
N PRO A 191 0.78 19.13 -8.73
CA PRO A 191 0.20 20.37 -9.25
C PRO A 191 -1.08 20.14 -10.04
N GLY A 192 -2.07 21.01 -9.86
CA GLY A 192 -3.33 21.00 -10.59
C GLY A 192 -4.27 19.82 -10.27
N ALA A 193 -3.85 18.83 -9.48
CA ALA A 193 -4.59 17.60 -9.25
C ALA A 193 -5.66 17.73 -8.16
N THR A 194 -6.79 17.05 -8.35
CA THR A 194 -7.86 16.90 -7.34
C THR A 194 -7.74 15.58 -6.58
N HIS A 195 -8.67 15.29 -5.66
CA HIS A 195 -8.64 14.16 -4.73
C HIS A 195 -8.30 12.79 -5.35
N LEU A 196 -8.86 12.53 -6.54
CA LEU A 196 -8.70 11.23 -7.23
C LEU A 196 -7.64 11.25 -8.33
N PHE A 197 -6.96 12.39 -8.52
CA PHE A 197 -5.95 12.59 -9.58
C PHE A 197 -6.45 12.25 -11.00
N PRO A 198 -7.69 12.63 -11.42
CA PRO A 198 -8.17 12.34 -12.78
C PRO A 198 -7.49 13.21 -13.86
N GLU A 199 -6.80 14.28 -13.46
CA GLU A 199 -6.18 15.20 -14.39
C GLU A 199 -5.06 14.52 -15.21
N PRO A 200 -4.90 14.86 -16.50
CA PRO A 200 -3.85 14.28 -17.34
C PRO A 200 -2.46 14.40 -16.69
N GLY A 201 -1.72 13.28 -16.60
CA GLY A 201 -0.38 13.24 -16.01
C GLY A 201 -0.34 13.11 -14.48
N ALA A 202 -1.47 13.29 -13.78
CA ALA A 202 -1.48 13.29 -12.32
C ALA A 202 -1.20 11.90 -11.73
N LEU A 203 -1.77 10.83 -12.29
CA LEU A 203 -1.48 9.46 -11.84
C LEU A 203 -0.11 8.97 -12.28
N GLU A 204 0.39 9.45 -13.42
CA GLU A 204 1.77 9.20 -13.85
C GLU A 204 2.77 9.78 -12.85
N GLU A 205 2.54 11.02 -12.38
CA GLU A 205 3.36 11.64 -11.34
C GLU A 205 3.26 10.90 -9.99
N VAL A 206 2.04 10.50 -9.58
CA VAL A 206 1.84 9.64 -8.40
C VAL A 206 2.63 8.34 -8.53
N GLY A 207 2.55 7.68 -9.68
CA GLY A 207 3.25 6.43 -9.97
C GLY A 207 4.76 6.59 -9.89
N ARG A 208 5.30 7.64 -10.52
CA ARG A 208 6.72 7.98 -10.48
C ARG A 208 7.20 8.25 -9.04
N ALA A 209 6.51 9.11 -8.30
CA ALA A 209 6.87 9.45 -6.93
C ALA A 209 6.82 8.21 -6.00
N ALA A 210 5.83 7.33 -6.18
CA ALA A 210 5.74 6.08 -5.43
C ALA A 210 6.87 5.10 -5.81
N ALA A 211 7.18 4.96 -7.10
CA ALA A 211 8.27 4.11 -7.58
C ALA A 211 9.63 4.56 -7.05
N ASP A 212 9.89 5.88 -7.07
CA ASP A 212 11.11 6.47 -6.53
C ASP A 212 11.23 6.20 -5.02
N TRP A 213 10.13 6.34 -4.27
CA TRP A 213 10.10 6.08 -2.84
C TRP A 213 10.37 4.61 -2.52
N PHE A 214 9.62 3.69 -3.13
CA PHE A 214 9.78 2.27 -2.87
C PHE A 214 11.13 1.73 -3.34
N SER A 215 11.66 2.19 -4.48
CA SER A 215 12.99 1.80 -4.95
C SER A 215 14.10 2.23 -4.00
N ARG A 216 13.92 3.34 -3.28
CA ARG A 216 14.89 3.82 -2.27
C ARG A 216 14.86 2.96 -0.99
N TYR A 217 13.69 2.51 -0.56
CA TYR A 217 13.51 1.92 0.77
C TYR A 217 13.33 0.41 0.79
N LEU A 218 12.77 -0.19 -0.26
CA LEU A 218 12.54 -1.63 -0.28
C LEU A 218 13.84 -2.38 -0.58
N GLN A 219 14.23 -3.22 0.37
CA GLN A 219 15.37 -4.11 0.27
C GLN A 219 14.92 -5.54 0.53
N ARG A 220 15.42 -6.48 -0.26
CA ARG A 220 15.16 -7.91 -0.05
C ARG A 220 15.57 -8.31 1.37
N ASN A 221 14.68 -9.05 2.02
CA ASN A 221 14.98 -9.63 3.32
C ASN A 221 16.09 -10.66 3.13
N ARG A 222 17.24 -10.43 3.75
CA ARG A 222 18.31 -11.43 3.75
C ARG A 222 17.82 -12.64 4.53
N PRO A 223 17.97 -13.87 4.02
CA PRO A 223 17.66 -15.05 4.80
C PRO A 223 18.52 -15.02 6.06
N SER A 224 17.87 -15.08 7.23
CA SER A 224 18.55 -15.25 8.50
C SER A 224 19.45 -16.48 8.37
N SER A 225 20.76 -16.27 8.40
CA SER A 225 21.70 -17.38 8.47
C SER A 225 21.47 -18.08 9.80
N VAL A 226 20.65 -19.13 9.80
CA VAL A 226 20.58 -20.05 10.93
C VAL A 226 21.96 -20.71 10.97
N SER A 227 22.77 -20.29 11.95
CA SER A 227 23.95 -21.02 12.35
C SER A 227 23.47 -22.40 12.83
N SER A 228 23.62 -23.42 11.98
CA SER A 228 23.63 -24.79 12.45
C SER A 228 24.89 -24.97 13.29
N SER A 229 24.78 -24.76 14.60
CA SER A 229 25.73 -25.31 15.56
C SER A 229 25.62 -26.83 15.46
N ARG A 230 26.70 -27.45 14.99
CA ARG A 230 26.95 -28.89 15.04
C ARG A 230 27.06 -29.37 16.49
#